data_AF-A0A1J4J6V6-F1
#
_entry.id   AF-A0A1J4J6V6-F1
#
_cell.length_a   1.000
_cell.length_b   1.000
_cell.length_c   1.000
_cell.angle_alpha   90.00
_cell.angle_beta   90.00
_cell.angle_gamma   90.00
#
_symmetry.space_group_name_H-M   'P 1'
#
loop_
_entity.id
_entity.type
_entity.pdbx_description
1 polymer ?
#
loop_
_entity_poly.entity_id
_entity_poly.type
_entity_poly.pdbx_seq_one_letter_code
_entity_poly.pdbx_strand_id
1 'polypeptide(L)'
;MDDPHQIPQNILSFVRSRSTRSENTRFPYKLNVILTWVGADEEKSENAGCGWISHEEFFIDKSKLCEVMNVKLNTLNVNLKTLGFKQTRPREGNKTYYKNDEMSFNSENTTFSRIRNSRCKPEALLNLQLPAVYLPCLEPLHLFMMDRKSIDQFKKCVIDKWEELVGGKLIFAVPLKDFIKALEINLNDTLFTDTYVIQQALVPRIPNVMDIFDFAVFLARFGPFENIQTKMNQYQGIFMSDFYFSSNSLSTSFSDTFHNCFRFSLLQVGEYHCYNLPLVSTTAYFLIDEDGICYPSWSEMLQRNYFLSHTPNFQ
;
A
#
# COMPACT_ATOMS: atom_id res chain seq x y z
N MET A 1 27.58 -2.23 56.15
CA MET A 1 26.11 -2.30 56.11
C MET A 1 25.74 -1.75 54.76
N ASP A 2 25.12 -2.56 53.90
CA ASP A 2 24.68 -2.11 52.58
C ASP A 2 23.54 -1.10 52.77
N ASP A 3 23.65 0.05 52.12
CA ASP A 3 22.62 1.08 52.13
C ASP A 3 21.34 0.51 51.48
N PRO A 4 20.20 0.42 52.19
CA PRO A 4 18.97 -0.17 51.65
C PRO A 4 18.38 0.62 50.48
N HIS A 5 18.85 1.85 50.25
CA HIS A 5 18.43 2.73 49.16
C HIS A 5 19.36 2.66 47.94
N GLN A 6 20.47 1.92 48.03
CA GLN A 6 21.39 1.70 46.92
C GLN A 6 20.91 0.56 46.02
N ILE A 7 21.07 0.74 44.70
CA ILE A 7 20.65 -0.26 43.72
C ILE A 7 21.42 -1.59 43.95
N PRO A 8 20.73 -2.71 44.20
CA PRO A 8 21.36 -4.00 44.42
C PRO A 8 22.29 -4.41 43.27
N GLN A 9 23.43 -5.00 43.61
CA GLN A 9 24.48 -5.34 42.64
C GLN A 9 24.00 -6.36 41.57
N ASN A 10 23.05 -7.24 41.90
CA ASN A 10 22.40 -8.14 40.95
C ASN A 10 21.56 -7.38 39.91
N ILE A 11 20.89 -6.31 40.30
CA ILE A 11 20.15 -5.45 39.37
C ILE A 11 21.13 -4.66 38.49
N LEU A 12 22.17 -4.05 39.10
CA LEU A 12 23.19 -3.31 38.36
C LEU A 12 23.91 -4.17 37.32
N SER A 13 24.33 -5.38 37.68
CA SER A 13 24.98 -6.31 36.76
C SER A 13 24.05 -6.72 35.61
N PHE A 14 22.77 -6.95 35.90
CA PHE A 14 21.78 -7.27 34.87
C PHE A 14 21.53 -6.10 33.91
N VAL A 15 21.29 -4.88 34.40
CA VAL A 15 20.95 -3.75 33.53
C VAL A 15 22.13 -3.29 32.68
N ARG A 16 23.37 -3.45 33.19
CA ARG A 16 24.62 -3.14 32.49
C ARG A 16 25.09 -4.25 31.54
N SER A 17 24.55 -5.47 31.67
CA SER A 17 24.89 -6.59 30.80
C SER A 17 24.61 -6.26 29.32
N ARG A 18 25.27 -6.91 28.38
CA ARG A 18 24.97 -6.69 26.96
C ARG A 18 23.60 -7.31 26.61
N SER A 19 22.75 -6.57 25.92
CA SER A 19 21.51 -7.14 25.39
C SER A 19 21.83 -8.21 24.32
N THR A 20 21.22 -9.38 24.45
CA THR A 20 21.42 -10.54 23.58
C THR A 20 20.18 -10.81 22.72
N ARG A 21 20.15 -11.94 22.00
CA ARG A 21 18.94 -12.38 21.28
C ARG A 21 17.78 -12.65 22.25
N SER A 22 18.05 -13.01 23.51
CA SER A 22 17.05 -13.26 24.53
C SER A 22 16.28 -11.99 24.92
N GLU A 23 14.95 -12.07 24.96
CA GLU A 23 14.07 -10.91 25.17
C GLU A 23 14.25 -10.27 26.54
N ASN A 24 14.41 -11.08 27.57
CA ASN A 24 14.60 -10.63 28.95
C ASN A 24 15.87 -9.78 29.16
N THR A 25 16.85 -9.79 28.25
CA THR A 25 18.08 -8.97 28.38
C THR A 25 17.98 -7.60 27.70
N ARG A 26 16.80 -7.24 27.15
CA ARG A 26 16.61 -6.02 26.35
C ARG A 26 16.20 -4.81 27.19
N PHE A 27 16.23 -3.64 26.57
CA PHE A 27 16.00 -2.36 27.24
C PHE A 27 14.68 -2.27 28.04
N PRO A 28 13.49 -2.66 27.51
CA PRO A 28 12.24 -2.54 28.28
C PRO A 28 12.25 -3.36 29.57
N TYR A 29 12.80 -4.59 29.52
CA TYR A 29 12.96 -5.45 30.68
C TYR A 29 13.90 -4.84 31.72
N LYS A 30 15.02 -4.29 31.28
CA LYS A 30 15.99 -3.65 32.17
C LYS A 30 15.40 -2.42 32.85
N LEU A 31 14.68 -1.59 32.10
CA LEU A 31 13.98 -0.44 32.64
C LEU A 31 12.91 -0.88 33.64
N ASN A 32 12.12 -1.91 33.30
CA ASN A 32 11.09 -2.44 34.19
C ASN A 32 11.68 -2.97 35.49
N VAL A 33 12.79 -3.73 35.44
CA VAL A 33 13.45 -4.25 36.65
C VAL A 33 13.87 -3.12 37.59
N ILE A 34 14.38 -2.00 37.07
CA ILE A 34 14.71 -0.82 37.89
C ILE A 34 13.43 -0.21 38.47
N LEU A 35 12.41 0.02 37.64
CA LEU A 35 11.14 0.61 38.05
C LEU A 35 10.39 -0.23 39.09
N THR A 36 10.42 -1.56 38.98
CA THR A 36 9.85 -2.49 39.96
C THR A 36 10.62 -2.46 41.27
N TRP A 37 11.96 -2.36 41.22
CA TRP A 37 12.78 -2.24 42.44
C TRP A 37 12.57 -0.91 43.16
N VAL A 38 12.46 0.20 42.42
CA VAL A 38 12.13 1.52 42.97
C VAL A 38 10.75 1.49 43.64
N GLY A 39 9.74 0.91 42.98
CA GLY A 39 8.38 0.86 43.51
C GLY A 39 7.83 2.25 43.80
N ALA A 40 7.34 2.47 45.02
CA ALA A 40 6.80 3.75 45.51
C ALA A 40 7.79 4.51 46.42
N ASP A 41 9.06 4.08 46.47
CA ASP A 41 10.09 4.62 47.36
C ASP A 41 10.81 5.80 46.68
N GLU A 42 10.62 7.01 47.23
CA GLU A 42 11.14 8.25 46.64
C GLU A 42 12.67 8.29 46.61
N GLU A 43 13.33 7.83 47.66
CA GLU A 43 14.79 7.84 47.77
C GLU A 43 15.43 6.87 46.77
N LYS A 44 14.84 5.69 46.59
CA LYS A 44 15.26 4.77 45.51
C LYS A 44 15.05 5.38 44.12
N SER A 45 13.99 6.15 43.94
CA SER A 45 13.68 6.79 42.65
C SER A 45 14.71 7.86 42.28
N GLU A 46 15.19 8.62 43.26
CA GLU A 46 16.25 9.61 43.09
C GLU A 46 17.59 8.94 42.77
N ASN A 47 17.92 7.86 43.48
CA ASN A 47 19.15 7.10 43.26
C ASN A 47 19.19 6.41 41.89
N ALA A 48 18.07 5.86 41.43
CA ALA A 48 17.95 5.22 40.13
C ALA A 48 17.82 6.21 38.96
N GLY A 49 17.32 7.41 39.21
CA GLY A 49 16.96 8.36 38.16
C GLY A 49 15.68 7.99 37.41
N CYS A 50 14.78 7.22 38.03
CA CYS A 50 13.46 6.92 37.47
C CYS A 50 12.50 6.46 38.57
N GLY A 51 11.20 6.67 38.36
CA GLY A 51 10.18 6.23 39.30
C GLY A 51 8.78 6.42 38.75
N TRP A 52 7.81 5.73 39.36
CA TRP A 52 6.41 5.81 38.95
C TRP A 52 5.73 7.06 39.50
N ILE A 53 4.88 7.66 38.68
CA ILE A 53 4.02 8.80 39.06
C ILE A 53 2.57 8.34 39.18
N SER A 54 2.18 7.41 38.32
CA SER A 54 0.88 6.76 38.34
C SER A 54 1.04 5.31 37.93
N HIS A 55 -0.07 4.58 37.83
CA HIS A 55 -0.07 3.19 37.37
C HIS A 55 0.51 3.00 35.96
N GLU A 56 0.48 4.04 35.11
CA GLU A 56 0.85 3.94 33.69
C GLU A 56 1.91 4.98 33.26
N GLU A 57 2.32 5.86 34.16
CA GLU A 57 3.25 6.95 33.86
C GLU A 57 4.40 6.95 34.85
N PHE A 58 5.61 7.12 34.33
CA PHE A 58 6.84 7.20 35.11
C PHE A 58 7.72 8.35 34.62
N PHE A 59 8.60 8.84 35.49
CA PHE A 59 9.64 9.78 35.11
C PHE A 59 10.99 9.10 34.88
N ILE A 60 11.82 9.76 34.08
CA ILE A 60 13.24 9.46 33.89
C ILE A 60 14.03 10.76 34.05
N ASP A 61 15.00 10.77 34.95
CA ASP A 61 16.20 11.59 34.85
C ASP A 61 17.19 10.89 33.92
N LYS A 62 17.30 11.41 32.70
CA LYS A 62 18.07 10.74 31.64
C LYS A 62 19.56 10.67 31.97
N SER A 63 20.09 11.67 32.69
CA SER A 63 21.51 11.69 33.05
C SER A 63 21.80 10.58 34.04
N LYS A 64 20.97 10.49 35.09
CA LYS A 64 21.16 9.51 36.16
C LYS A 64 20.88 8.08 35.69
N LEU A 65 19.80 7.88 34.91
CA LEU A 65 19.49 6.56 34.36
C LEU A 65 20.58 6.07 33.39
N CYS A 66 21.20 6.96 32.61
CA CYS A 66 22.33 6.61 31.74
C CYS A 66 23.54 6.11 32.54
N GLU A 67 23.84 6.73 33.69
CA GLU A 67 24.90 6.30 34.61
C GLU A 67 24.61 4.91 35.20
N VAL A 68 23.37 4.68 35.64
CA VAL A 68 22.93 3.40 36.21
C VAL A 68 23.04 2.28 35.16
N MET A 69 22.48 2.50 33.97
CA MET A 69 22.43 1.49 32.90
C MET A 69 23.75 1.37 32.10
N ASN A 70 24.71 2.27 32.30
CA ASN A 70 25.94 2.39 31.51
C ASN A 70 25.66 2.50 29.99
N VAL A 71 24.77 3.42 29.62
CA VAL A 71 24.40 3.69 28.22
C VAL A 71 24.56 5.17 27.88
N LYS A 72 24.89 5.47 26.61
CA LYS A 72 24.96 6.86 26.15
C LYS A 72 23.56 7.45 26.03
N LEU A 73 23.44 8.76 26.29
CA LEU A 73 22.18 9.49 26.19
C LEU A 73 21.47 9.33 24.83
N ASN A 74 22.24 9.35 23.74
CA ASN A 74 21.69 9.13 22.40
C ASN A 74 21.07 7.74 22.25
N THR A 75 21.71 6.71 22.80
CA THR A 75 21.19 5.34 22.79
C THR A 75 19.90 5.24 23.61
N LEU A 76 19.84 5.89 24.78
CA LEU A 76 18.63 5.95 25.58
C LEU A 76 17.48 6.61 24.81
N ASN A 77 17.73 7.77 24.18
CA ASN A 77 16.72 8.48 23.39
C ASN A 77 16.21 7.64 22.20
N VAL A 78 17.11 6.95 21.49
CA VAL A 78 16.73 6.04 20.40
C VAL A 78 15.89 4.88 20.93
N ASN A 79 16.26 4.27 22.06
CA ASN A 79 15.49 3.18 22.65
C ASN A 79 14.09 3.63 23.05
N LEU A 80 13.96 4.75 23.76
CA LEU A 80 12.66 5.30 24.15
C LEU A 80 11.78 5.54 22.92
N LYS A 81 12.32 6.19 21.88
CA LYS A 81 11.58 6.48 20.64
C LYS A 81 11.19 5.21 19.88
N THR A 82 12.13 4.29 19.67
CA THR A 82 11.93 3.10 18.80
C THR A 82 11.13 1.99 19.46
N LEU A 83 10.96 2.03 20.78
CA LEU A 83 10.22 1.03 21.56
C LEU A 83 8.88 1.59 22.06
N GLY A 84 8.38 2.66 21.43
CA GLY A 84 7.01 3.13 21.65
C GLY A 84 6.77 3.87 22.97
N PHE A 85 7.81 4.30 23.68
CA PHE A 85 7.64 5.16 24.85
C PHE A 85 7.25 6.57 24.42
N LYS A 86 6.03 6.97 24.78
CA LYS A 86 5.49 8.29 24.46
C LYS A 86 5.80 9.25 25.60
N GLN A 87 6.40 10.39 25.27
CA GLN A 87 6.58 11.46 26.25
C GLN A 87 5.22 12.11 26.51
N THR A 88 4.78 12.11 27.76
CA THR A 88 3.43 12.57 28.15
C THR A 88 3.39 14.05 28.50
N ARG A 89 4.50 14.60 29.01
CA ARG A 89 4.59 15.99 29.49
C ARG A 89 5.91 16.65 29.09
N PRO A 90 5.97 18.00 29.02
CA PRO A 90 7.22 18.74 28.88
C PRO A 90 8.22 18.38 29.99
N ARG A 91 9.51 18.59 29.71
CA ARG A 91 10.57 18.39 30.71
C ARG A 91 10.39 19.37 31.87
N GLU A 92 10.52 18.86 33.08
CA GLU A 92 10.48 19.66 34.30
C GLU A 92 11.75 19.42 35.11
N GLY A 93 12.61 20.44 35.20
CA GLY A 93 13.95 20.28 35.78
C GLY A 93 14.76 19.22 35.01
N ASN A 94 15.18 18.15 35.69
CA ASN A 94 15.87 17.01 35.08
C ASN A 94 14.95 15.83 34.73
N LYS A 95 13.66 15.92 35.07
CA LYS A 95 12.69 14.83 34.88
C LYS A 95 12.00 14.95 33.53
N THR A 96 11.86 13.81 32.87
CA THR A 96 11.08 13.63 31.64
C THR A 96 10.09 12.50 31.83
N TYR A 97 8.88 12.68 31.31
CA TYR A 97 7.71 11.86 31.69
C TYR A 97 7.28 10.97 30.53
N TYR A 98 7.12 9.67 30.78
CA TYR A 98 6.86 8.67 29.75
C TYR A 98 5.73 7.71 30.13
N LYS A 99 5.02 7.25 29.12
CA LYS A 99 4.07 6.12 29.17
C LYS A 99 4.35 5.14 28.03
N ASN A 100 4.09 3.87 28.27
CA ASN A 100 4.09 2.82 27.26
C ASN A 100 2.85 1.94 27.47
N ASP A 101 2.13 1.63 26.39
CA ASP A 101 0.85 0.91 26.46
C ASP A 101 0.98 -0.49 27.10
N GLU A 102 2.19 -1.08 27.07
CA GLU A 102 2.49 -2.42 27.57
C GLU A 102 3.26 -2.41 28.90
N MET A 103 3.50 -1.24 29.52
CA MET A 103 4.27 -1.10 30.77
C MET A 103 3.47 -0.34 31.82
N SER A 104 3.24 -0.99 32.96
CA SER A 104 2.50 -0.44 34.11
C SER A 104 3.14 -0.86 35.43
N PHE A 105 2.77 -0.19 36.53
CA PHE A 105 3.32 -0.42 37.87
C PHE A 105 3.27 -1.89 38.31
N ASN A 106 2.21 -2.62 37.90
CA ASN A 106 1.99 -4.03 38.24
C ASN A 106 2.19 -4.98 37.04
N SER A 107 2.86 -4.53 35.97
CA SER A 107 3.02 -5.37 34.77
C SER A 107 3.87 -6.62 35.04
N GLU A 108 3.33 -7.80 34.74
CA GLU A 108 4.12 -9.02 34.68
C GLU A 108 5.10 -8.94 33.50
N ASN A 109 6.35 -9.37 33.72
CA ASN A 109 7.43 -9.30 32.72
C ASN A 109 7.14 -10.03 31.39
N THR A 110 6.07 -10.82 31.31
CA THR A 110 5.65 -11.61 30.14
C THR A 110 5.11 -10.75 28.98
N THR A 111 4.75 -9.48 29.21
CA THR A 111 4.02 -8.65 28.24
C THR A 111 4.92 -7.88 27.25
N PHE A 112 6.22 -7.76 27.52
CA PHE A 112 7.11 -6.89 26.73
C PHE A 112 7.52 -7.44 25.35
N SER A 113 7.14 -8.67 25.00
CA SER A 113 7.30 -9.21 23.63
C SER A 113 6.56 -8.34 22.59
N ARG A 114 5.43 -7.73 22.97
CA ARG A 114 4.62 -6.83 22.13
C ARG A 114 5.28 -5.48 21.85
N ILE A 115 6.15 -5.00 22.74
CA ILE A 115 6.88 -3.74 22.57
C ILE A 115 7.75 -3.77 21.29
N ARG A 116 8.21 -4.95 20.85
CA ARG A 116 8.96 -5.12 19.59
C ARG A 116 8.15 -4.77 18.34
N ASN A 117 6.85 -5.08 18.34
CA ASN A 117 5.97 -4.87 17.18
C ASN A 117 5.57 -3.40 16.99
N SER A 118 5.86 -2.53 17.97
CA SER A 118 5.63 -1.09 17.87
C SER A 118 6.56 -0.35 16.91
N ARG A 119 7.62 -1.00 16.38
CA ARG A 119 8.46 -0.45 15.30
C ARG A 119 7.66 -0.11 14.03
N CYS A 120 6.47 -0.69 13.90
CA CYS A 120 5.49 -0.35 12.87
C CYS A 120 4.13 -0.10 13.53
N LYS A 121 3.98 0.92 14.39
CA LYS A 121 2.63 1.45 14.61
C LYS A 121 2.13 1.96 13.25
N PRO A 122 1.00 1.47 12.70
CA PRO A 122 0.47 1.90 11.40
C PRO A 122 0.36 3.42 11.31
N GLU A 123 0.11 4.09 12.44
CA GLU A 123 0.05 5.54 12.59
C GLU A 123 1.29 6.30 12.09
N ALA A 124 2.50 5.72 12.19
CA ALA A 124 3.70 6.34 11.64
C ALA A 124 3.81 6.18 10.11
N LEU A 125 3.18 5.14 9.55
CA LEU A 125 2.98 4.98 8.10
C LEU A 125 1.81 5.84 7.57
N LEU A 126 0.84 6.18 8.43
CA LEU A 126 -0.29 7.04 8.06
C LEU A 126 0.11 8.49 7.75
N ASN A 127 1.28 8.93 8.24
CA ASN A 127 1.88 10.24 7.92
C ASN A 127 2.77 10.22 6.66
N LEU A 128 3.03 9.05 6.08
CA LEU A 128 3.55 8.99 4.71
C LEU A 128 2.39 9.28 3.76
N GLN A 129 2.68 9.88 2.61
CA GLN A 129 1.74 9.84 1.49
C GLN A 129 1.55 8.37 1.11
N LEU A 130 0.61 7.66 1.76
CA LEU A 130 0.35 6.23 1.55
C LEU A 130 0.18 5.87 0.06
N PRO A 131 -0.47 6.71 -0.78
CA PRO A 131 -0.53 6.44 -2.21
C PRO A 131 0.85 6.34 -2.89
N ALA A 132 1.88 7.02 -2.37
CA ALA A 132 3.23 6.97 -2.92
C ALA A 132 3.89 5.58 -2.82
N VAL A 133 3.40 4.71 -1.92
CA VAL A 133 3.92 3.33 -1.77
C VAL A 133 3.52 2.45 -2.97
N TYR A 134 2.43 2.81 -3.67
CA TYR A 134 1.98 2.09 -4.87
C TYR A 134 2.67 2.55 -6.15
N LEU A 135 3.24 3.75 -6.18
CA LEU A 135 3.85 4.31 -7.38
C LEU A 135 4.97 3.44 -7.99
N PRO A 136 5.85 2.79 -7.20
CA PRO A 136 6.81 1.84 -7.76
C PRO A 136 6.16 0.65 -8.47
N CYS A 137 5.02 0.15 -7.99
CA CYS A 137 4.28 -0.94 -8.64
C CYS A 137 3.68 -0.50 -10.00
N LEU A 138 3.43 0.80 -10.16
CA LEU A 138 2.88 1.40 -11.38
C LEU A 138 3.95 2.04 -12.27
N GLU A 139 5.25 1.90 -11.93
CA GLU A 139 6.34 2.44 -12.72
C GLU A 139 6.44 1.83 -14.13
N PRO A 140 6.24 0.50 -14.32
CA PRO A 140 6.23 -0.13 -15.65
C PRO A 140 5.03 0.25 -16.52
N LEU A 141 4.07 1.04 -16.00
CA LEU A 141 2.87 1.41 -16.75
C LEU A 141 3.22 2.46 -17.81
N HIS A 142 3.19 2.04 -19.07
CA HIS A 142 3.34 2.88 -20.25
C HIS A 142 1.99 3.14 -20.92
N LEU A 143 1.64 4.42 -21.12
CA LEU A 143 0.43 4.88 -21.80
C LEU A 143 0.82 5.83 -22.92
N PHE A 144 0.31 5.59 -24.13
CA PHE A 144 0.57 6.44 -25.30
C PHE A 144 -0.53 7.50 -25.48
N MET A 145 -0.23 8.57 -26.22
CA MET A 145 -1.10 9.73 -26.43
C MET A 145 -1.57 10.44 -25.15
N MET A 146 -0.76 10.37 -24.08
CA MET A 146 -1.01 11.06 -22.81
C MET A 146 0.23 11.80 -22.35
N ASP A 147 0.05 13.01 -21.82
CA ASP A 147 1.14 13.74 -21.20
C ASP A 147 1.46 13.18 -19.80
N ARG A 148 2.64 13.52 -19.28
CA ARG A 148 3.09 13.03 -17.97
C ARG A 148 2.11 13.37 -16.84
N LYS A 149 1.49 14.55 -16.89
CA LYS A 149 0.52 15.01 -15.90
C LYS A 149 -0.74 14.14 -15.90
N SER A 150 -1.26 13.79 -17.07
CA SER A 150 -2.40 12.89 -17.22
C SER A 150 -2.06 11.47 -16.80
N ILE A 151 -0.85 10.99 -17.07
CA ILE A 151 -0.38 9.68 -16.59
C ILE A 151 -0.31 9.66 -15.06
N ASP A 152 0.25 10.69 -14.43
CA ASP A 152 0.32 10.79 -12.97
C ASP A 152 -1.09 10.89 -12.34
N GLN A 153 -2.02 11.59 -13.00
CA GLN A 153 -3.42 11.64 -12.59
C GLN A 153 -4.09 10.26 -12.71
N PHE A 154 -3.87 9.55 -13.82
CA PHE A 154 -4.37 8.20 -14.01
C PHE A 154 -3.89 7.25 -12.91
N LYS A 155 -2.58 7.27 -12.59
CA LYS A 155 -2.01 6.44 -11.51
C LYS A 155 -2.68 6.72 -10.17
N LYS A 156 -3.00 7.98 -9.85
CA LYS A 156 -3.75 8.34 -8.63
C LYS A 156 -5.16 7.75 -8.65
N CYS A 157 -5.90 7.92 -9.75
CA CYS A 157 -7.24 7.35 -9.89
C CYS A 157 -7.25 5.82 -9.75
N VAL A 158 -6.23 5.13 -10.30
CA VAL A 158 -6.05 3.69 -10.13
C VAL A 158 -5.86 3.33 -8.66
N ILE A 159 -4.99 4.03 -7.93
CA ILE A 159 -4.71 3.75 -6.52
C ILE A 159 -5.98 3.97 -5.68
N ASP A 160 -6.64 5.11 -5.85
CA ASP A 160 -7.84 5.45 -5.10
C ASP A 160 -8.93 4.39 -5.32
N LYS A 161 -9.14 3.99 -6.58
CA LYS A 161 -10.15 2.98 -6.91
C LYS A 161 -9.75 1.57 -6.48
N TRP A 162 -8.48 1.24 -6.52
CA TRP A 162 -7.96 -0.02 -6.02
C TRP A 162 -8.22 -0.16 -4.53
N GLU A 163 -7.84 0.83 -3.72
CA GLU A 163 -8.06 0.84 -2.26
C GLU A 163 -9.56 0.72 -1.91
N GLU A 164 -10.43 1.36 -2.70
CA GLU A 164 -11.89 1.26 -2.56
C GLU A 164 -12.38 -0.18 -2.81
N LEU A 165 -11.94 -0.81 -3.91
CA LEU A 165 -12.38 -2.16 -4.28
C LEU A 165 -11.86 -3.24 -3.33
N VAL A 166 -10.58 -3.18 -2.95
CA VAL A 166 -9.98 -4.20 -2.09
C VAL A 166 -10.27 -3.98 -0.59
N GLY A 167 -10.93 -2.87 -0.24
CA GLY A 167 -11.39 -2.58 1.11
C GLY A 167 -10.27 -2.23 2.09
N GLY A 168 -9.17 -1.63 1.61
CA GLY A 168 -8.06 -1.28 2.49
C GLY A 168 -6.85 -0.66 1.80
N LYS A 169 -6.03 0.02 2.60
CA LYS A 169 -4.76 0.61 2.16
C LYS A 169 -3.62 -0.39 2.29
N LEU A 170 -2.56 -0.20 1.50
CA LEU A 170 -1.35 -1.03 1.48
C LEU A 170 -1.60 -2.51 1.14
N ILE A 171 -2.70 -2.81 0.48
CA ILE A 171 -2.96 -4.12 -0.14
C ILE A 171 -2.45 -4.02 -1.58
N PHE A 172 -1.50 -4.86 -1.97
CA PHE A 172 -0.87 -4.81 -3.31
C PHE A 172 -1.40 -5.87 -4.27
N ALA A 173 -1.95 -6.96 -3.73
CA ALA A 173 -2.52 -8.05 -4.49
C ALA A 173 -3.59 -8.77 -3.67
N VAL A 174 -4.55 -9.35 -4.38
CA VAL A 174 -5.66 -10.14 -3.81
C VAL A 174 -5.92 -11.37 -4.68
N PRO A 175 -6.58 -12.41 -4.16
CA PRO A 175 -7.05 -13.51 -4.99
C PRO A 175 -8.00 -12.99 -6.09
N LEU A 176 -7.81 -13.43 -7.33
CA LEU A 176 -8.59 -12.99 -8.49
C LEU A 176 -10.10 -13.18 -8.26
N LYS A 177 -10.49 -14.29 -7.63
CA LYS A 177 -11.88 -14.60 -7.28
C LYS A 177 -12.50 -13.54 -6.35
N ASP A 178 -11.72 -13.05 -5.40
CA ASP A 178 -12.20 -12.04 -4.45
C ASP A 178 -12.25 -10.67 -5.10
N PHE A 179 -11.28 -10.36 -5.96
CA PHE A 179 -11.30 -9.15 -6.77
C PHE A 179 -12.52 -9.09 -7.69
N ILE A 180 -12.83 -10.17 -8.41
CA ILE A 180 -13.98 -10.21 -9.32
C ILE A 180 -15.28 -9.95 -8.56
N LYS A 181 -15.47 -10.57 -7.40
CA LYS A 181 -16.64 -10.30 -6.55
C LYS A 181 -16.73 -8.84 -6.11
N ALA A 182 -15.61 -8.25 -5.70
CA ALA A 182 -15.56 -6.85 -5.32
C ALA A 182 -15.87 -5.93 -6.50
N LEU A 183 -15.34 -6.26 -7.68
CA LEU A 183 -15.61 -5.56 -8.92
C LEU A 183 -17.10 -5.64 -9.29
N GLU A 184 -17.71 -6.83 -9.25
CA GLU A 184 -19.14 -7.05 -9.52
C GLU A 184 -20.05 -6.20 -8.64
N ILE A 185 -19.76 -6.10 -7.33
CA ILE A 185 -20.53 -5.27 -6.39
C ILE A 185 -20.46 -3.77 -6.77
N ASN A 186 -19.35 -3.34 -7.36
CA ASN A 186 -19.09 -1.93 -7.69
C ASN A 186 -19.48 -1.54 -9.11
N LEU A 187 -19.83 -2.52 -9.95
CA LEU A 187 -20.35 -2.30 -11.30
C LEU A 187 -21.88 -2.35 -11.26
N ASN A 188 -22.57 -1.39 -11.90
CA ASN A 188 -24.03 -1.34 -11.86
C ASN A 188 -24.64 -2.47 -12.71
N ASP A 189 -25.57 -3.23 -12.14
CA ASP A 189 -26.23 -4.42 -12.73
C ASP A 189 -27.00 -4.19 -14.05
N THR A 190 -27.16 -2.94 -14.52
CA THR A 190 -28.12 -2.60 -15.58
C THR A 190 -27.59 -2.76 -17.01
N LEU A 191 -26.27 -2.92 -17.21
CA LEU A 191 -25.62 -2.87 -18.53
C LEU A 191 -24.68 -4.06 -18.80
N PHE A 192 -25.14 -5.29 -18.56
CA PHE A 192 -24.43 -6.55 -18.86
C PHE A 192 -23.36 -6.97 -17.83
N THR A 193 -23.55 -8.18 -17.30
CA THR A 193 -22.74 -8.82 -16.25
C THR A 193 -22.38 -10.24 -16.70
N ASP A 194 -21.75 -10.40 -17.86
CA ASP A 194 -21.09 -11.68 -18.12
C ASP A 194 -19.73 -11.66 -17.41
N THR A 195 -19.66 -12.27 -16.23
CA THR A 195 -18.41 -12.42 -15.47
C THR A 195 -17.29 -13.01 -16.34
N TYR A 196 -17.63 -13.83 -17.35
CA TYR A 196 -16.67 -14.40 -18.29
C TYR A 196 -15.95 -13.32 -19.11
N VAL A 197 -16.68 -12.29 -19.54
CA VAL A 197 -16.15 -11.16 -20.30
C VAL A 197 -15.15 -10.36 -19.46
N ILE A 198 -15.50 -10.09 -18.21
CA ILE A 198 -14.62 -9.38 -17.30
C ILE A 198 -13.34 -10.19 -17.07
N GLN A 199 -13.45 -11.49 -16.88
CA GLN A 199 -12.29 -12.38 -16.75
C GLN A 199 -11.39 -12.37 -18.01
N GLN A 200 -12.00 -12.38 -19.20
CA GLN A 200 -11.30 -12.27 -20.48
C GLN A 200 -10.59 -10.92 -20.66
N ALA A 201 -11.12 -9.84 -20.09
CA ALA A 201 -10.51 -8.51 -20.16
C ALA A 201 -9.40 -8.28 -19.13
N LEU A 202 -9.51 -8.92 -17.96
CA LEU A 202 -8.61 -8.72 -16.83
C LEU A 202 -7.24 -9.38 -16.99
N VAL A 203 -7.14 -10.51 -17.73
CA VAL A 203 -5.92 -11.30 -18.04
C VAL A 203 -4.72 -11.00 -17.12
N PRO A 204 -4.76 -11.42 -15.84
CA PRO A 204 -3.69 -11.12 -14.90
C PRO A 204 -2.40 -11.85 -15.29
N ARG A 205 -1.25 -11.24 -14.98
CA ARG A 205 0.06 -11.83 -15.28
C ARG A 205 0.34 -13.06 -14.43
N ILE A 206 -0.17 -13.07 -13.19
CA ILE A 206 -0.05 -14.20 -12.27
C ILE A 206 -1.40 -14.94 -12.21
N PRO A 207 -1.43 -16.26 -12.50
CA PRO A 207 -2.68 -17.01 -12.43
C PRO A 207 -3.37 -16.89 -11.06
N ASN A 208 -4.68 -16.64 -11.07
CA ASN A 208 -5.53 -16.53 -9.89
C ASN A 208 -5.19 -15.41 -8.90
N VAL A 209 -4.31 -14.48 -9.26
CA VAL A 209 -3.96 -13.32 -8.44
C VAL A 209 -4.22 -12.06 -9.26
N MET A 210 -4.84 -11.06 -8.64
CA MET A 210 -4.93 -9.71 -9.20
C MET A 210 -4.04 -8.81 -8.37
N ASP A 211 -3.09 -8.12 -9.01
CA ASP A 211 -2.32 -7.05 -8.39
C ASP A 211 -2.75 -5.66 -8.89
N ILE A 212 -2.28 -4.62 -8.21
CA ILE A 212 -2.64 -3.24 -8.57
C ILE A 212 -2.17 -2.86 -9.99
N PHE A 213 -1.10 -3.47 -10.48
CA PHE A 213 -0.61 -3.18 -11.83
C PHE A 213 -1.53 -3.81 -12.88
N ASP A 214 -1.93 -5.06 -12.70
CA ASP A 214 -2.89 -5.76 -13.56
C ASP A 214 -4.22 -4.97 -13.61
N PHE A 215 -4.68 -4.45 -12.48
CA PHE A 215 -5.83 -3.55 -12.42
C PHE A 215 -5.60 -2.22 -13.16
N ALA A 216 -4.41 -1.63 -13.05
CA ALA A 216 -4.04 -0.43 -13.80
C ALA A 216 -4.08 -0.67 -15.31
N VAL A 217 -3.62 -1.82 -15.78
CA VAL A 217 -3.67 -2.21 -17.20
C VAL A 217 -5.12 -2.37 -17.66
N PHE A 218 -5.96 -3.01 -16.85
CA PHE A 218 -7.39 -3.10 -17.15
C PHE A 218 -8.04 -1.72 -17.29
N LEU A 219 -7.76 -0.79 -16.37
CA LEU A 219 -8.24 0.59 -16.46
C LEU A 219 -7.61 1.38 -17.60
N ALA A 220 -6.38 1.08 -18.00
CA ALA A 220 -5.77 1.71 -19.17
C ALA A 220 -6.56 1.38 -20.45
N ARG A 221 -7.06 0.15 -20.56
CA ARG A 221 -7.82 -0.34 -21.73
C ARG A 221 -9.26 0.18 -21.77
N PHE A 222 -9.94 0.21 -20.62
CA PHE A 222 -11.39 0.44 -20.58
C PHE A 222 -11.84 1.55 -19.63
N GLY A 223 -10.92 2.20 -18.92
CA GLY A 223 -11.24 3.30 -18.01
C GLY A 223 -11.80 4.53 -18.74
N PRO A 224 -12.41 5.48 -18.01
CA PRO A 224 -12.43 5.56 -16.53
C PRO A 224 -13.41 4.54 -15.92
N PHE A 225 -13.24 4.24 -14.62
CA PHE A 225 -13.96 3.14 -13.96
C PHE A 225 -15.49 3.28 -14.09
N GLU A 226 -16.00 4.50 -14.02
CA GLU A 226 -17.43 4.83 -14.09
C GLU A 226 -18.08 4.48 -15.44
N ASN A 227 -17.28 4.32 -16.50
CA ASN A 227 -17.78 4.03 -17.85
C ASN A 227 -17.23 2.72 -18.42
N ILE A 228 -16.61 1.90 -17.57
CA ILE A 228 -15.91 0.70 -18.01
C ILE A 228 -16.84 -0.30 -18.70
N GLN A 229 -18.04 -0.50 -18.15
CA GLN A 229 -19.06 -1.40 -18.72
C GLN A 229 -19.45 -0.94 -20.13
N THR A 230 -19.71 0.36 -20.32
CA THR A 230 -20.10 0.91 -21.62
C THR A 230 -18.99 0.73 -22.66
N LYS A 231 -17.73 1.03 -22.31
CA LYS A 231 -16.60 0.88 -23.25
C LYS A 231 -16.33 -0.57 -23.59
N MET A 232 -16.40 -1.47 -22.60
CA MET A 232 -16.28 -2.91 -22.81
C MET A 232 -17.40 -3.42 -23.72
N ASN A 233 -18.65 -3.10 -23.45
CA ASN A 233 -19.78 -3.53 -24.27
C ASN A 233 -19.68 -3.05 -25.72
N GLN A 234 -19.26 -1.80 -25.93
CA GLN A 234 -19.02 -1.28 -27.29
C GLN A 234 -17.93 -2.08 -28.00
N TYR A 235 -16.80 -2.34 -27.33
CA TYR A 235 -15.72 -3.12 -27.90
C TYR A 235 -16.16 -4.56 -28.23
N GLN A 236 -16.90 -5.20 -27.33
CA GLN A 236 -17.34 -6.58 -27.49
C GLN A 236 -18.41 -6.77 -28.56
N GLY A 237 -19.40 -5.87 -28.62
CA GLY A 237 -20.45 -5.94 -29.64
C GLY A 237 -19.91 -5.82 -31.06
N ILE A 238 -18.66 -5.37 -31.19
CA ILE A 238 -17.97 -5.19 -32.46
C ILE A 238 -16.95 -6.31 -32.72
N PHE A 239 -16.13 -6.67 -31.72
CA PHE A 239 -14.96 -7.52 -31.93
C PHE A 239 -15.06 -8.92 -31.29
N MET A 240 -16.07 -9.18 -30.46
CA MET A 240 -16.25 -10.48 -29.80
C MET A 240 -17.33 -11.38 -30.40
N SER A 241 -18.13 -10.92 -31.37
CA SER A 241 -18.92 -11.81 -32.22
C SER A 241 -18.06 -12.77 -33.05
N ASP A 242 -16.79 -12.42 -33.27
CA ASP A 242 -15.85 -13.16 -34.13
C ASP A 242 -14.97 -14.17 -33.37
N PHE A 243 -15.08 -14.28 -32.04
CA PHE A 243 -14.34 -15.30 -31.27
C PHE A 243 -14.89 -16.73 -31.50
N TYR A 244 -16.12 -16.87 -32.01
CA TYR A 244 -16.79 -18.17 -32.13
C TYR A 244 -17.19 -18.58 -33.56
N PHE A 245 -17.09 -17.69 -34.55
CA PHE A 245 -17.39 -18.05 -35.94
C PHE A 245 -16.34 -17.50 -36.91
N SER A 246 -15.56 -18.45 -37.42
CA SER A 246 -14.82 -18.43 -38.69
C SER A 246 -15.05 -17.24 -39.63
N SER A 247 -13.92 -16.71 -40.14
CA SER A 247 -13.69 -16.21 -41.52
C SER A 247 -13.43 -14.72 -41.80
N ASN A 248 -13.03 -13.90 -40.82
CA ASN A 248 -12.54 -12.54 -41.13
C ASN A 248 -11.07 -12.32 -40.70
N SER A 249 -10.33 -11.68 -41.60
CA SER A 249 -8.88 -11.43 -41.65
C SER A 249 -8.30 -10.49 -40.60
N LEU A 250 -9.07 -10.11 -39.58
CA LEU A 250 -8.70 -9.13 -38.56
C LEU A 250 -8.45 -9.81 -37.22
N SER A 251 -7.19 -9.88 -36.80
CA SER A 251 -6.85 -10.33 -35.43
C SER A 251 -6.70 -9.11 -34.53
N THR A 252 -7.42 -9.10 -33.41
CA THR A 252 -7.32 -8.06 -32.38
C THR A 252 -6.55 -8.55 -31.16
N SER A 253 -5.61 -7.75 -30.68
CA SER A 253 -4.87 -8.04 -29.44
C SER A 253 -4.56 -6.76 -28.69
N PHE A 254 -4.16 -6.87 -27.43
CA PHE A 254 -3.57 -5.73 -26.71
C PHE A 254 -2.08 -5.62 -27.05
N SER A 255 -1.53 -4.41 -26.99
CA SER A 255 -0.09 -4.20 -27.14
C SER A 255 0.65 -4.58 -25.85
N ASP A 256 1.84 -5.15 -26.00
CA ASP A 256 2.77 -5.40 -24.90
C ASP A 256 3.60 -4.16 -24.53
N THR A 257 3.59 -3.12 -25.38
CA THR A 257 4.39 -1.90 -25.19
C THR A 257 3.58 -0.80 -24.50
N PHE A 258 2.35 -0.55 -24.97
CA PHE A 258 1.48 0.48 -24.43
C PHE A 258 0.18 -0.13 -23.90
N HIS A 259 -0.08 0.03 -22.60
CA HIS A 259 -1.14 -0.70 -21.91
C HIS A 259 -2.55 -0.23 -22.28
N ASN A 260 -2.69 0.97 -22.85
CA ASN A 260 -3.94 1.48 -23.39
C ASN A 260 -4.15 1.19 -24.88
N CYS A 261 -3.26 0.43 -25.53
CA CYS A 261 -3.30 0.19 -26.97
C CYS A 261 -4.00 -1.12 -27.34
N PHE A 262 -4.88 -0.99 -28.32
CA PHE A 262 -5.55 -2.05 -29.06
C PHE A 262 -4.90 -2.16 -30.43
N ARG A 263 -4.44 -3.36 -30.75
CA ARG A 263 -3.71 -3.68 -31.98
C ARG A 263 -4.60 -4.49 -32.91
N PHE A 264 -4.64 -4.07 -34.15
CA PHE A 264 -5.40 -4.68 -35.23
C PHE A 264 -4.42 -5.18 -36.28
N SER A 265 -4.25 -6.50 -36.38
CA SER A 265 -3.37 -7.11 -37.38
C SER A 265 -4.16 -7.34 -38.67
N LEU A 266 -3.68 -6.74 -39.75
CA LEU A 266 -4.24 -6.85 -41.09
C LEU A 266 -3.33 -7.73 -41.93
N LEU A 267 -3.89 -8.81 -42.48
CA LEU A 267 -3.20 -9.63 -43.48
C LEU A 267 -2.77 -8.71 -44.64
N GLN A 268 -1.46 -8.51 -44.81
CA GLN A 268 -0.78 -7.76 -45.87
C GLN A 268 -0.59 -6.24 -45.68
N VAL A 269 -1.35 -5.56 -44.82
CA VAL A 269 -1.25 -4.08 -44.65
C VAL A 269 -0.40 -3.69 -43.44
N GLY A 270 -0.18 -4.62 -42.51
CA GLY A 270 0.59 -4.39 -41.29
C GLY A 270 -0.31 -4.36 -40.06
N GLU A 271 0.01 -3.47 -39.13
CA GLU A 271 -0.74 -3.30 -37.88
C GLU A 271 -1.32 -1.88 -37.83
N TYR A 272 -2.52 -1.77 -37.28
CA TYR A 272 -3.12 -0.50 -36.91
C TYR A 272 -3.29 -0.46 -35.40
N HIS A 273 -2.99 0.68 -34.78
CA HIS A 273 -3.05 0.87 -33.34
C HIS A 273 -4.06 1.95 -32.97
N CYS A 274 -4.95 1.61 -32.04
CA CYS A 274 -5.90 2.55 -31.44
C CYS A 274 -5.71 2.55 -29.93
N TYR A 275 -5.75 3.72 -29.32
CA TYR A 275 -5.44 3.95 -27.92
C TYR A 275 -6.68 4.46 -27.19
N ASN A 276 -7.02 3.83 -26.06
CA ASN A 276 -8.01 4.38 -25.14
C ASN A 276 -7.39 5.51 -24.31
N LEU A 277 -8.14 6.57 -24.08
CA LEU A 277 -7.81 7.65 -23.15
C LEU A 277 -8.54 7.34 -21.82
N PRO A 278 -7.84 6.75 -20.83
CA PRO A 278 -8.48 6.15 -19.66
C PRO A 278 -9.03 7.16 -18.64
N LEU A 279 -8.77 8.46 -18.84
CA LEU A 279 -9.35 9.54 -18.04
C LEU A 279 -10.57 10.19 -18.72
N VAL A 280 -10.90 9.79 -19.96
CA VAL A 280 -11.94 10.41 -20.76
C VAL A 280 -13.19 9.54 -20.77
N SER A 281 -14.32 10.11 -20.35
CA SER A 281 -15.62 9.45 -20.31
C SER A 281 -16.17 9.14 -21.71
N THR A 282 -17.19 8.29 -21.79
CA THR A 282 -17.87 7.95 -23.06
C THR A 282 -18.69 9.09 -23.66
N THR A 283 -18.80 10.24 -22.99
CA THR A 283 -19.47 11.44 -23.53
C THR A 283 -18.56 12.29 -24.41
N ALA A 284 -17.27 11.95 -24.49
CA ALA A 284 -16.26 12.66 -25.26
C ALA A 284 -15.48 11.70 -26.16
N TYR A 285 -14.51 12.24 -26.91
CA TYR A 285 -13.63 11.48 -27.78
C TYR A 285 -12.58 10.73 -26.95
N PHE A 286 -12.85 9.47 -26.65
CA PHE A 286 -12.02 8.66 -25.75
C PHE A 286 -11.07 7.69 -26.46
N LEU A 287 -11.14 7.60 -27.79
CA LEU A 287 -10.21 6.85 -28.61
C LEU A 287 -9.36 7.82 -29.42
N ILE A 288 -8.11 7.43 -29.68
CA ILE A 288 -7.19 8.14 -30.55
C ILE A 288 -6.32 7.12 -31.29
N ASP A 289 -6.03 7.32 -32.56
CA ASP A 289 -5.10 6.46 -33.31
C ASP A 289 -3.65 6.97 -33.27
N GLU A 290 -2.76 6.28 -33.98
CA GLU A 290 -1.35 6.64 -34.13
C GLU A 290 -1.12 8.01 -34.82
N ASP A 291 -2.05 8.46 -35.65
CA ASP A 291 -2.01 9.74 -36.37
C ASP A 291 -2.62 10.90 -35.55
N GLY A 292 -3.20 10.60 -34.38
CA GLY A 292 -3.82 11.58 -33.50
C GLY A 292 -5.28 11.90 -33.84
N ILE A 293 -5.94 11.10 -34.67
CA ILE A 293 -7.35 11.22 -34.99
C ILE A 293 -8.16 10.66 -33.83
N CYS A 294 -9.06 11.47 -33.27
CA CYS A 294 -9.87 11.06 -32.13
C CYS A 294 -11.24 10.51 -32.55
N TYR A 295 -11.76 9.53 -31.80
CA TYR A 295 -13.09 8.95 -32.00
C TYR A 295 -13.90 8.91 -30.70
N PRO A 296 -15.22 9.12 -30.75
CA PRO A 296 -16.09 9.08 -29.57
C PRO A 296 -16.64 7.69 -29.28
N SER A 297 -16.38 6.69 -30.14
CA SER A 297 -16.78 5.30 -29.91
C SER A 297 -15.97 4.35 -30.79
N TRP A 298 -15.95 3.06 -30.41
CA TRP A 298 -15.36 2.00 -31.22
C TRP A 298 -16.06 1.83 -32.58
N SER A 299 -17.39 2.00 -32.64
CA SER A 299 -18.15 1.93 -33.88
C SER A 299 -17.74 3.00 -34.87
N GLU A 300 -17.56 4.24 -34.40
CA GLU A 300 -17.14 5.34 -35.26
C GLU A 300 -15.70 5.20 -35.72
N MET A 301 -14.82 4.68 -34.85
CA MET A 301 -13.44 4.35 -35.22
C MET A 301 -13.41 3.38 -36.40
N LEU A 302 -14.20 2.30 -36.36
CA LEU A 302 -14.29 1.36 -37.48
C LEU A 302 -14.92 1.93 -38.75
N GLN A 303 -15.99 2.71 -38.61
CA GLN A 303 -16.67 3.31 -39.77
C GLN A 303 -15.74 4.25 -40.54
N ARG A 304 -14.90 5.01 -39.83
CA ARG A 304 -13.92 5.92 -40.45
C ARG A 304 -12.70 5.17 -40.99
N ASN A 305 -12.36 4.03 -40.41
CA ASN A 305 -11.25 3.16 -40.84
C ASN A 305 -11.78 1.92 -41.58
N TYR A 306 -12.43 2.13 -42.72
CA TYR A 306 -13.12 1.07 -43.47
C TYR A 306 -12.21 -0.11 -43.86
N PHE A 307 -10.90 0.10 -43.98
CA PHE A 307 -9.92 -0.95 -44.27
C PHE A 307 -9.82 -2.00 -43.15
N LEU A 308 -10.23 -1.67 -41.92
CA LEU A 308 -10.33 -2.61 -40.81
C LEU A 308 -11.54 -3.55 -40.95
N SER A 309 -12.61 -3.11 -41.61
CA SER A 309 -13.85 -3.90 -41.78
C SER A 309 -13.94 -4.60 -43.14
N HIS A 310 -13.19 -4.14 -44.14
CA HIS A 310 -13.21 -4.68 -45.50
C HIS A 310 -11.78 -4.98 -45.94
N THR A 311 -11.28 -6.18 -45.65
CA THR A 311 -10.06 -6.67 -46.30
C THR A 311 -10.48 -7.18 -47.68
N PRO A 312 -10.09 -6.52 -48.79
CA PRO A 312 -10.40 -7.04 -50.11
C PRO A 312 -9.74 -8.42 -50.26
N ASN A 313 -10.56 -9.44 -50.54
CA ASN A 313 -10.07 -10.74 -51.00
C ASN A 313 -9.41 -10.54 -52.37
N PHE A 314 -8.13 -10.19 -52.38
CA PHE A 314 -7.31 -10.32 -53.58
C PHE A 314 -7.02 -11.82 -53.77
N GLN A 315 -7.82 -12.46 -54.63
CA GLN A 315 -7.49 -13.76 -55.23
C GLN A 315 -6.33 -13.61 -56.21
#